data_AF-A0A2G2N0R8-F1
#
_entry.id   AF-A0A2G2N0R8-F1
#
_cell.length_a   1.000
_cell.length_b   1.000
_cell.length_c   1.000
_cell.angle_alpha   90.00
_cell.angle_beta   90.00
_cell.angle_gamma   90.00
#
_symmetry.space_group_name_H-M   'P 1'
#
loop_
_entity.id
_entity.type
_entity.pdbx_description
1 polymer ?
#
loop_
_entity_poly.entity_id
_entity_poly.type
_entity_poly.pdbx_seq_one_letter_code
_entity_poly.pdbx_strand_id
1 'polypeptide(L)'
;MRKLSGIDATFLYMETNETPMHISSLLLCEPVKEGVTPYEALKSQIVARLHEIPSFHRKLKHTPFYIDHPVWVEAELVDLDYHIKHARLPNPGNLEQLRMVVQGLHAVALDRERPLWQFYIIEGVEDPAFGLKKGSFALYTKAHHASIDGGAGVSVMDVLSDSEPIPRPALPHNQIRLAKEDPGFFEMLGGAYGKFAQQQYDFIKSTPALVKALGNVVDNAIDSDDSILDKLRPAPKTRFNVRIGKQRAFGAMSLPIKEVIGIAKATGTTLNDVVLAICGGALRTYLDGHRELPARSLVAAVPVSLREVGDKSGANQVASMNCEIGTHITDPLVRLKAVNKNAKKAKKSLAAIKDVFPKDYSFFGAPVMVTAMAQLTSRTKLVNYMPAQLNVAISNVPGSRKPMYFAGGKVIANFPVSIATHGCALNITLTSYIDRLDFGLVACKIAVPDVQDIADNIMVEFKLLKKAVLAKDKKKPALKKKPTLKKKTVRKTKKPAPVS
;
A
#
# COMPACT_ATOMS: atom_id res chain seq x y z
N MET A 1 10.49 -19.99 17.88
CA MET A 1 9.59 -18.84 18.09
C MET A 1 10.12 -17.61 17.37
N ARG A 2 9.25 -16.80 16.75
CA ARG A 2 9.64 -15.48 16.23
C ARG A 2 8.78 -14.39 16.85
N LYS A 3 9.39 -13.50 17.64
CA LYS A 3 8.74 -12.32 18.23
C LYS A 3 8.33 -11.34 17.13
N LEU A 4 7.15 -10.71 17.28
CA LEU A 4 6.75 -9.61 16.41
C LEU A 4 7.62 -8.38 16.69
N SER A 5 7.99 -7.64 15.63
CA SER A 5 8.58 -6.31 15.82
C SER A 5 7.55 -5.37 16.47
N GLY A 6 8.00 -4.30 17.14
CA GLY A 6 7.08 -3.32 17.72
C GLY A 6 6.14 -2.68 16.69
N ILE A 7 6.62 -2.46 15.46
CA ILE A 7 5.78 -1.94 14.37
C ILE A 7 4.70 -2.96 13.98
N ASP A 8 5.06 -4.24 13.80
CA ASP A 8 4.08 -5.28 13.46
C ASP A 8 3.04 -5.45 14.57
N ALA A 9 3.49 -5.42 15.83
CA ALA A 9 2.61 -5.50 17.00
C ALA A 9 1.69 -4.28 17.13
N THR A 10 2.11 -3.10 16.67
CA THR A 10 1.27 -1.88 16.67
C THR A 10 -0.04 -2.08 15.91
N PHE A 11 0.00 -2.77 14.76
CA PHE A 11 -1.21 -3.09 14.01
C PHE A 11 -2.17 -3.96 14.82
N LEU A 12 -1.67 -4.86 15.67
CA LEU A 12 -2.53 -5.64 16.57
C LEU A 12 -3.14 -4.77 17.68
N TYR A 13 -2.41 -3.79 18.18
CA TYR A 13 -2.85 -2.91 19.26
C TYR A 13 -3.84 -1.84 18.79
N MET A 14 -3.69 -1.36 17.56
CA MET A 14 -4.56 -0.34 16.96
C MET A 14 -5.84 -0.92 16.34
N GLU A 15 -5.91 -2.24 16.14
CA GLU A 15 -7.09 -2.88 15.58
C GLU A 15 -8.27 -2.81 16.55
N THR A 16 -9.42 -2.43 16.01
CA THR A 16 -10.71 -2.48 16.67
C THR A 16 -11.74 -3.01 15.68
N ASN A 17 -12.97 -3.25 16.12
CA ASN A 17 -14.05 -3.64 15.20
C ASN A 17 -14.32 -2.57 14.12
N GLU A 18 -14.04 -1.29 14.41
CA GLU A 18 -14.17 -0.17 13.49
C GLU A 18 -12.94 0.02 12.61
N THR A 19 -11.78 -0.48 13.04
CA THR A 19 -10.47 -0.36 12.36
C THR A 19 -9.78 -1.71 12.19
N PRO A 20 -10.36 -2.69 11.45
CA PRO A 20 -9.62 -3.91 11.11
C PRO A 20 -8.30 -3.57 10.43
N MET A 21 -7.20 -4.21 10.87
CA MET A 21 -5.84 -3.92 10.43
C MET A 21 -5.33 -4.98 9.44
N HIS A 22 -6.20 -5.43 8.54
CA HIS A 22 -5.86 -6.31 7.43
C HIS A 22 -5.72 -5.55 6.12
N ILE A 23 -4.80 -6.01 5.29
CA ILE A 23 -4.66 -5.59 3.89
C ILE A 23 -5.15 -6.70 2.98
N SER A 24 -5.44 -6.35 1.74
CA SER A 24 -6.08 -7.25 0.81
C SER A 24 -5.73 -6.89 -0.64
N SER A 25 -5.86 -7.85 -1.53
CA SER A 25 -5.78 -7.64 -2.98
C SER A 25 -7.01 -8.23 -3.64
N LEU A 26 -7.65 -7.47 -4.53
CA LEU A 26 -8.70 -7.94 -5.41
C LEU A 26 -8.10 -8.15 -6.80
N LEU A 27 -7.89 -9.40 -7.16
CA LEU A 27 -7.40 -9.79 -8.48
C LEU A 27 -8.59 -10.18 -9.35
N LEU A 28 -8.59 -9.68 -10.58
CA LEU A 28 -9.55 -10.09 -11.60
C LEU A 28 -8.88 -11.03 -12.58
N CYS A 29 -9.51 -12.18 -12.83
CA CYS A 29 -8.93 -13.26 -13.61
C CYS A 29 -9.79 -13.59 -14.85
N GLU A 30 -9.11 -13.95 -15.93
CA GLU A 30 -9.75 -14.58 -17.09
C GLU A 30 -10.36 -15.94 -16.72
N PRO A 31 -11.32 -16.44 -17.52
CA PRO A 31 -11.91 -17.75 -17.28
C PRO A 31 -10.86 -18.87 -17.23
N VAL A 32 -11.11 -19.86 -16.39
CA VAL A 32 -10.35 -21.11 -16.37
C VAL A 32 -10.73 -21.99 -17.57
N LYS A 33 -10.00 -23.09 -17.78
CA LYS A 33 -10.32 -24.07 -18.82
C LYS A 33 -11.73 -24.63 -18.64
N GLU A 34 -12.43 -24.88 -19.73
CA GLU A 34 -13.77 -25.46 -19.72
C GLU A 34 -13.82 -26.79 -18.93
N GLY A 35 -14.87 -26.97 -18.13
CA GLY A 35 -15.04 -28.12 -17.24
C GLY A 35 -14.29 -28.01 -15.90
N VAL A 36 -13.47 -26.98 -15.69
CA VAL A 36 -12.78 -26.73 -14.42
C VAL A 36 -13.53 -25.66 -13.63
N THR A 37 -13.72 -25.87 -12.32
CA THR A 37 -14.25 -24.83 -11.45
C THR A 37 -13.09 -23.97 -10.90
N PRO A 38 -13.18 -22.63 -10.94
CA PRO A 38 -12.17 -21.77 -10.34
C PRO A 38 -11.91 -22.10 -8.86
N TYR A 39 -12.96 -22.42 -8.10
CA TYR A 39 -12.83 -22.76 -6.68
C TYR A 39 -11.90 -23.96 -6.44
N GLU A 40 -12.18 -25.12 -7.04
CA GLU A 40 -11.43 -26.35 -6.77
C GLU A 40 -9.99 -26.26 -7.29
N ALA A 41 -9.81 -25.70 -8.48
CA ALA A 41 -8.49 -25.55 -9.08
C ALA A 41 -7.60 -24.60 -8.27
N LEU A 42 -8.15 -23.48 -7.79
CA LEU A 42 -7.39 -22.53 -7.01
C LEU A 42 -7.13 -22.99 -5.58
N LYS A 43 -8.12 -23.66 -4.95
CA LYS A 43 -7.92 -24.31 -3.65
C LYS A 43 -6.75 -25.29 -3.73
N SER A 44 -6.74 -26.15 -4.75
CA SER A 44 -5.66 -27.11 -5.00
C SER A 44 -4.30 -26.42 -5.20
N GLN A 45 -4.26 -25.35 -6.00
CA GLN A 45 -3.04 -24.56 -6.24
C GLN A 45 -2.50 -23.91 -4.96
N ILE A 46 -3.36 -23.32 -4.13
CA ILE A 46 -2.98 -22.69 -2.86
C ILE A 46 -2.44 -23.75 -1.89
N VAL A 47 -3.15 -24.88 -1.74
CA VAL A 47 -2.76 -25.96 -0.84
C VAL A 47 -1.40 -26.54 -1.19
N ALA A 48 -1.14 -26.74 -2.49
CA ALA A 48 0.14 -27.25 -2.97
C ALA A 48 1.34 -26.36 -2.62
N ARG A 49 1.12 -25.08 -2.29
CA ARG A 49 2.17 -24.07 -2.05
C ARG A 49 2.15 -23.49 -0.65
N LEU A 50 1.20 -23.92 0.18
CA LEU A 50 0.98 -23.39 1.53
C LEU A 50 2.25 -23.46 2.39
N HIS A 51 3.00 -24.56 2.24
CA HIS A 51 4.23 -24.84 2.96
C HIS A 51 5.39 -23.90 2.60
N GLU A 52 5.33 -23.22 1.45
CA GLU A 52 6.36 -22.27 1.00
C GLU A 52 6.19 -20.90 1.68
N ILE A 53 5.08 -20.69 2.40
CA ILE A 53 4.68 -19.38 2.94
C ILE A 53 4.52 -19.49 4.46
N PRO A 54 5.58 -19.19 5.25
CA PRO A 54 5.56 -19.33 6.70
C PRO A 54 4.42 -18.61 7.42
N SER A 55 3.98 -17.46 6.92
CA SER A 55 2.85 -16.71 7.50
C SER A 55 1.52 -17.45 7.37
N PHE A 56 1.41 -18.46 6.50
CA PHE A 56 0.16 -19.17 6.26
C PHE A 56 -0.08 -20.35 7.19
N HIS A 57 0.96 -20.83 7.86
CA HIS A 57 0.87 -21.92 8.83
C HIS A 57 1.28 -21.48 10.25
N ARG A 58 1.39 -20.16 10.50
CA ARG A 58 1.66 -19.59 11.81
C ARG A 58 0.49 -18.81 12.38
N LYS A 59 0.30 -18.89 13.69
CA LYS A 59 -0.69 -18.12 14.45
C LYS A 59 -0.04 -17.29 15.56
N LEU A 60 -0.78 -16.32 16.07
CA LEU A 60 -0.33 -15.51 17.21
C LEU A 60 -0.48 -16.29 18.52
N LYS A 61 0.52 -16.16 19.39
CA LYS A 61 0.46 -16.58 20.80
C LYS A 61 0.91 -15.42 21.68
N HIS A 62 0.10 -15.06 22.66
CA HIS A 62 0.45 -14.01 23.62
C HIS A 62 1.48 -14.53 24.63
N THR A 63 2.40 -13.66 25.02
CA THR A 63 3.29 -13.91 26.16
C THR A 63 2.48 -13.92 27.46
N PRO A 64 2.91 -14.65 28.50
CA PRO A 64 2.18 -14.70 29.76
C PRO A 64 2.03 -13.28 30.33
N PHE A 65 0.84 -12.97 30.84
CA PHE A 65 0.51 -11.64 31.39
C PHE A 65 0.68 -10.45 30.42
N TYR A 66 0.84 -10.69 29.11
CA TYR A 66 0.97 -9.65 28.08
C TYR A 66 2.15 -8.68 28.30
N ILE A 67 3.21 -9.14 28.96
CA ILE A 67 4.38 -8.31 29.30
C ILE A 67 5.22 -7.89 28.09
N ASP A 68 5.09 -8.59 26.96
CA ASP A 68 5.83 -8.33 25.74
C ASP A 68 4.95 -8.55 24.49
N HIS A 69 5.45 -8.17 23.31
CA HIS A 69 4.77 -8.41 22.04
C HIS A 69 4.42 -9.90 21.84
N PRO A 70 3.30 -10.19 21.13
CA PRO A 70 2.98 -11.55 20.74
C PRO A 70 4.12 -12.22 19.97
N VAL A 71 4.11 -13.54 19.96
CA VAL A 71 5.04 -14.36 19.17
C VAL A 71 4.27 -15.13 18.10
N TRP A 72 4.93 -15.37 16.98
CA TRP A 72 4.46 -16.33 15.99
C TRP A 72 4.85 -17.75 16.43
N VAL A 73 3.85 -18.64 16.45
CA VAL A 73 4.00 -20.08 16.66
C VAL A 73 3.37 -20.84 15.50
N GLU A 74 3.85 -22.06 15.25
CA GLU A 74 3.25 -22.92 14.22
C GLU A 74 1.83 -23.35 14.63
N ALA A 75 0.91 -23.36 13.68
CA ALA A 75 -0.44 -23.86 13.88
C ALA A 75 -0.44 -25.40 13.79
N GLU A 76 -1.07 -26.07 14.73
CA GLU A 76 -1.18 -27.54 14.72
C GLU A 76 -1.99 -28.06 13.53
N LEU A 77 -3.02 -27.30 13.14
CA LEU A 77 -3.87 -27.56 11.99
C LEU A 77 -4.23 -26.24 11.31
N VAL A 78 -4.21 -26.22 9.99
CA VAL A 78 -4.73 -25.12 9.18
C VAL A 78 -6.06 -25.56 8.59
N ASP A 79 -7.15 -24.97 9.09
CA ASP A 79 -8.51 -25.23 8.62
C ASP A 79 -8.75 -24.52 7.27
N LEU A 80 -8.53 -25.26 6.19
CA LEU A 80 -8.63 -24.73 4.83
C LEU A 80 -10.05 -24.28 4.46
N ASP A 81 -11.09 -24.85 5.05
CA ASP A 81 -12.47 -24.44 4.78
C ASP A 81 -12.81 -23.13 5.48
N TYR A 82 -12.13 -22.81 6.59
CA TYR A 82 -12.15 -21.47 7.17
C TYR A 82 -11.37 -20.45 6.32
N HIS A 83 -10.20 -20.82 5.81
CA HIS A 83 -9.32 -19.87 5.13
C HIS A 83 -9.62 -19.69 3.64
N ILE A 84 -10.18 -20.68 2.94
CA ILE A 84 -10.46 -20.63 1.50
C ILE A 84 -11.96 -20.73 1.28
N LYS A 85 -12.59 -19.56 1.07
CA LYS A 85 -14.03 -19.41 0.91
C LYS A 85 -14.42 -19.30 -0.56
N HIS A 86 -15.62 -19.79 -0.86
CA HIS A 86 -16.26 -19.67 -2.16
C HIS A 86 -17.41 -18.67 -2.07
N ALA A 87 -17.52 -17.77 -3.05
CA ALA A 87 -18.69 -16.94 -3.28
C ALA A 87 -19.02 -16.89 -4.78
N ARG A 88 -20.27 -16.56 -5.10
CA ARG A 88 -20.69 -16.32 -6.48
C ARG A 88 -21.52 -15.04 -6.52
N LEU A 89 -21.25 -14.17 -7.50
CA LEU A 89 -22.11 -13.01 -7.73
C LEU A 89 -23.41 -13.45 -8.41
N PRO A 90 -24.57 -12.89 -8.00
CA PRO A 90 -25.78 -13.05 -8.79
C PRO A 90 -25.65 -12.32 -10.12
N ASN A 91 -26.40 -12.75 -11.14
CA ASN A 91 -26.50 -12.00 -12.39
C ASN A 91 -26.88 -10.53 -12.11
N PRO A 92 -26.32 -9.54 -12.83
CA PRO A 92 -25.43 -9.69 -14.00
C PRO A 92 -23.94 -9.95 -13.68
N GLY A 93 -23.50 -9.97 -12.42
CA GLY A 93 -22.11 -10.25 -12.05
C GLY A 93 -21.13 -9.10 -12.25
N ASN A 94 -21.61 -7.85 -12.30
CA ASN A 94 -20.79 -6.71 -12.70
C ASN A 94 -19.80 -6.24 -11.62
N LEU A 95 -18.91 -5.31 -11.99
CA LEU A 95 -17.92 -4.78 -11.04
C LEU A 95 -18.53 -4.01 -9.87
N GLU A 96 -19.73 -3.45 -10.00
CA GLU A 96 -20.42 -2.80 -8.88
C GLU A 96 -20.82 -3.82 -7.81
N GLN A 97 -21.43 -4.94 -8.21
CA GLN A 97 -21.76 -6.05 -7.32
C GLN A 97 -20.49 -6.64 -6.68
N LEU A 98 -19.41 -6.76 -7.45
CA LEU A 98 -18.12 -7.20 -6.90
C LEU A 98 -17.59 -6.23 -5.83
N ARG A 99 -17.65 -4.91 -6.08
CA ARG A 99 -17.24 -3.90 -5.08
C ARG A 99 -18.08 -3.99 -3.81
N MET A 100 -19.39 -4.28 -3.90
CA MET A 100 -20.24 -4.47 -2.72
C MET A 100 -19.82 -5.68 -1.89
N VAL A 101 -19.48 -6.80 -2.54
CA VAL A 101 -18.93 -7.98 -1.84
C VAL A 101 -17.62 -7.63 -1.15
N VAL A 102 -16.70 -6.96 -1.83
CA VAL A 102 -15.42 -6.53 -1.25
C VAL A 102 -15.61 -5.60 -0.05
N GLN A 103 -16.58 -4.67 -0.10
CA GLN A 103 -16.94 -3.81 1.03
C GLN A 103 -17.36 -4.63 2.26
N GLY A 104 -18.20 -5.65 2.08
CA GLY A 104 -18.63 -6.53 3.15
C GLY A 104 -17.48 -7.38 3.71
N LEU A 105 -16.71 -8.02 2.82
CA LEU A 105 -15.57 -8.84 3.20
C LEU A 105 -14.53 -8.02 3.97
N HIS A 106 -14.19 -6.82 3.50
CA HIS A 106 -13.13 -6.01 4.09
C HIS A 106 -13.55 -5.33 5.41
N ALA A 107 -14.84 -5.27 5.74
CA ALA A 107 -15.34 -4.76 7.02
C ALA A 107 -15.17 -5.77 8.18
N VAL A 108 -14.92 -7.04 7.90
CA VAL A 108 -14.84 -8.12 8.90
C VAL A 108 -13.37 -8.41 9.24
N ALA A 109 -13.00 -8.23 10.51
CA ALA A 109 -11.68 -8.55 11.03
C ALA A 109 -11.37 -10.06 10.94
N LEU A 110 -10.09 -10.40 10.88
CA LEU A 110 -9.64 -11.80 10.94
C LEU A 110 -9.69 -12.31 12.38
N ASP A 111 -10.06 -13.58 12.55
CA ASP A 111 -9.93 -14.30 13.82
C ASP A 111 -8.44 -14.46 14.17
N ARG A 112 -8.06 -13.97 15.36
CA ARG A 112 -6.67 -13.95 15.83
C ARG A 112 -6.19 -15.27 16.42
N GLU A 113 -7.08 -16.22 16.66
CA GLU A 113 -6.71 -17.57 17.13
C GLU A 113 -6.21 -18.47 15.99
N ARG A 114 -6.36 -18.00 14.74
CA ARG A 114 -6.02 -18.73 13.52
C ARG A 114 -4.88 -18.03 12.77
N PRO A 115 -4.24 -18.71 11.80
CA PRO A 115 -3.37 -18.03 10.84
C PRO A 115 -4.07 -16.81 10.21
N LEU A 116 -3.40 -15.66 10.20
CA LEU A 116 -4.06 -14.39 9.89
C LEU A 116 -4.20 -14.10 8.39
N TRP A 117 -4.87 -14.99 7.66
CA TRP A 117 -5.15 -14.83 6.23
C TRP A 117 -6.46 -15.50 5.81
N GLN A 118 -7.05 -15.05 4.70
CA GLN A 118 -8.18 -15.67 4.02
C GLN A 118 -8.10 -15.42 2.50
N PHE A 119 -8.65 -16.34 1.72
CA PHE A 119 -8.94 -16.17 0.30
C PHE A 119 -10.44 -16.34 0.07
N TYR A 120 -10.99 -15.49 -0.80
CA TYR A 120 -12.34 -15.61 -1.32
C TYR A 120 -12.25 -15.74 -2.84
N ILE A 121 -12.69 -16.88 -3.35
CA ILE A 121 -12.80 -17.15 -4.77
C ILE A 121 -14.22 -16.79 -5.17
N ILE A 122 -14.36 -15.75 -5.98
CA ILE A 122 -15.65 -15.13 -6.32
C ILE A 122 -15.93 -15.41 -7.79
N GLU A 123 -16.87 -16.31 -8.08
CA GLU A 123 -17.26 -16.66 -9.44
C GLU A 123 -18.40 -15.79 -9.98
N GLY A 124 -18.61 -15.84 -11.29
CA GLY A 124 -19.67 -15.07 -11.97
C GLY A 124 -19.34 -13.58 -12.06
N VAL A 125 -18.07 -13.23 -12.21
CA VAL A 125 -17.62 -11.84 -12.33
C VAL A 125 -17.54 -11.49 -13.81
N GLU A 126 -18.58 -10.85 -14.33
CA GLU A 126 -18.77 -10.57 -15.75
C GLU A 126 -19.03 -9.08 -15.96
N ASP A 127 -18.17 -8.45 -16.76
CA ASP A 127 -18.27 -7.01 -17.06
C ASP A 127 -17.59 -6.74 -18.41
N PRO A 128 -18.34 -6.85 -19.53
CA PRO A 128 -17.80 -6.61 -20.86
C PRO A 128 -17.22 -5.20 -21.05
N ALA A 129 -17.73 -4.21 -20.31
CA ALA A 129 -17.23 -2.83 -20.38
C ALA A 129 -15.83 -2.69 -19.78
N PHE A 130 -15.52 -3.51 -18.76
CA PHE A 130 -14.17 -3.63 -18.22
C PHE A 130 -13.28 -4.62 -19.01
N GLY A 131 -13.89 -5.53 -19.77
CA GLY A 131 -13.21 -6.59 -20.53
C GLY A 131 -13.23 -7.96 -19.84
N LEU A 132 -14.10 -8.15 -18.84
CA LEU A 132 -14.33 -9.44 -18.19
C LEU A 132 -15.35 -10.25 -18.99
N LYS A 133 -14.95 -11.45 -19.39
CA LYS A 133 -15.75 -12.36 -20.22
C LYS A 133 -16.60 -13.27 -19.35
N LYS A 134 -17.58 -13.94 -19.96
CA LYS A 134 -18.34 -15.01 -19.30
C LYS A 134 -17.40 -16.04 -18.68
N GLY A 135 -17.65 -16.42 -17.43
CA GLY A 135 -16.80 -17.35 -16.67
C GLY A 135 -15.54 -16.73 -16.03
N SER A 136 -15.34 -15.41 -16.15
CA SER A 136 -14.34 -14.72 -15.34
C SER A 136 -14.67 -14.82 -13.85
N PHE A 137 -13.62 -14.72 -13.04
CA PHE A 137 -13.71 -14.81 -11.58
C PHE A 137 -12.79 -13.78 -10.94
N ALA A 138 -12.98 -13.53 -9.65
CA ALA A 138 -12.10 -12.71 -8.85
C ALA A 138 -11.52 -13.51 -7.69
N LEU A 139 -10.27 -13.17 -7.33
CA LEU A 139 -9.62 -13.64 -6.12
C LEU A 139 -9.47 -12.45 -5.17
N TYR A 140 -10.18 -12.46 -4.06
CA TYR A 140 -9.98 -11.53 -2.97
C TYR A 140 -9.10 -12.18 -1.90
N THR A 141 -7.91 -11.64 -1.71
CA THR A 141 -6.95 -12.08 -0.69
C THR A 141 -7.07 -11.16 0.51
N LYS A 142 -6.91 -11.69 1.72
CA LYS A 142 -6.89 -10.91 2.96
C LYS A 142 -5.80 -11.44 3.86
N ALA A 143 -4.98 -10.56 4.41
CA ALA A 143 -3.99 -10.91 5.42
C ALA A 143 -3.85 -9.78 6.44
N HIS A 144 -3.63 -10.12 7.71
CA HIS A 144 -3.41 -9.11 8.74
C HIS A 144 -2.05 -8.42 8.56
N HIS A 145 -2.00 -7.10 8.73
CA HIS A 145 -0.81 -6.29 8.41
C HIS A 145 0.39 -6.59 9.35
N ALA A 146 0.13 -7.19 10.51
CA ALA A 146 1.18 -7.71 11.40
C ALA A 146 1.89 -8.97 10.85
N SER A 147 1.27 -9.68 9.89
CA SER A 147 1.81 -10.91 9.29
C SER A 147 2.44 -10.65 7.94
N ILE A 148 1.78 -9.83 7.11
CA ILE A 148 2.19 -9.54 5.74
C ILE A 148 2.06 -8.03 5.52
N ASP A 149 3.15 -7.39 5.10
CA ASP A 149 3.12 -6.02 4.61
C ASP A 149 2.95 -5.95 3.08
N GLY A 150 2.80 -4.75 2.53
CA GLY A 150 2.57 -4.57 1.09
C GLY A 150 3.65 -5.21 0.20
N GLY A 151 4.92 -5.17 0.61
CA GLY A 151 6.03 -5.77 -0.14
C GLY A 151 6.08 -7.29 0.00
N ALA A 152 5.88 -7.80 1.21
CA ALA A 152 5.79 -9.24 1.48
C ALA A 152 4.58 -9.86 0.76
N GLY A 153 3.47 -9.11 0.64
CA GLY A 153 2.29 -9.53 -0.11
C GLY A 153 2.58 -9.80 -1.58
N VAL A 154 3.45 -9.01 -2.22
CA VAL A 154 3.88 -9.25 -3.60
C VAL A 154 4.67 -10.55 -3.72
N SER A 155 5.58 -10.83 -2.79
CA SER A 155 6.32 -12.09 -2.76
C SER A 155 5.41 -13.30 -2.54
N VAL A 156 4.40 -13.17 -1.67
CA VAL A 156 3.39 -14.22 -1.47
C VAL A 156 2.59 -14.47 -2.74
N MET A 157 2.18 -13.43 -3.46
CA MET A 157 1.48 -13.59 -4.75
C MET A 157 2.37 -14.23 -5.81
N ASP A 158 3.67 -13.92 -5.85
CA ASP A 158 4.63 -14.54 -6.78
C ASP A 158 4.79 -16.05 -6.51
N VAL A 159 4.81 -16.46 -5.24
CA VAL A 159 4.81 -17.89 -4.87
C VAL A 159 3.50 -18.57 -5.26
N LEU A 160 2.35 -17.93 -4.96
CA LEU A 160 1.04 -18.54 -5.18
C LEU A 160 0.63 -18.62 -6.65
N SER A 161 1.10 -17.70 -7.50
CA SER A 161 0.71 -17.63 -8.92
C SER A 161 1.63 -18.45 -9.83
N ASP A 162 1.12 -18.83 -11.00
CA ASP A 162 1.94 -19.35 -12.08
C ASP A 162 2.40 -18.23 -13.01
N SER A 163 3.54 -18.43 -13.67
CA SER A 163 4.05 -17.50 -14.70
C SER A 163 3.46 -17.79 -16.09
N GLU A 164 2.86 -18.97 -16.28
CA GLU A 164 2.26 -19.44 -17.53
C GLU A 164 0.86 -20.02 -17.25
N PRO A 165 -0.02 -20.15 -18.27
CA PRO A 165 -1.36 -20.72 -18.10
C PRO A 165 -1.35 -22.19 -17.64
N ILE A 166 -0.26 -22.91 -17.91
CA ILE A 166 -0.08 -24.29 -17.46
C ILE A 166 0.43 -24.26 -16.02
N PRO A 167 -0.32 -24.82 -15.05
CA PRO A 167 0.12 -24.82 -13.67
C PRO A 167 1.48 -25.50 -13.53
N ARG A 168 2.38 -24.92 -12.73
CA ARG A 168 3.64 -25.58 -12.41
C ARG A 168 3.36 -26.89 -11.68
N PRO A 169 4.13 -27.97 -11.94
CA PRO A 169 4.03 -29.20 -11.16
C PRO A 169 4.20 -28.90 -9.67
N ALA A 170 3.43 -29.57 -8.82
CA ALA A 170 3.69 -29.52 -7.39
C ALA A 170 5.13 -29.98 -7.14
N LEU A 171 5.87 -29.25 -6.28
CA LEU A 171 7.17 -29.73 -5.84
C LEU A 171 6.99 -31.12 -5.20
N PRO A 172 7.89 -32.10 -5.45
CA PRO A 172 7.83 -33.41 -4.81
C PRO A 172 7.71 -33.23 -3.29
N HIS A 173 6.73 -33.91 -2.69
CA HIS A 173 6.42 -33.84 -1.26
C HIS A 173 7.52 -34.56 -0.45
N ASN A 174 8.71 -33.98 -0.38
CA ASN A 174 9.88 -34.64 0.16
C ASN A 174 10.42 -33.81 1.33
N GLN A 175 9.90 -34.11 2.52
CA GLN A 175 10.43 -33.69 3.83
C GLN A 175 10.34 -32.19 4.16
N ILE A 176 9.12 -31.70 4.43
CA ILE A 176 8.98 -30.52 5.28
C ILE A 176 8.61 -31.00 6.68
N ARG A 177 9.63 -31.17 7.50
CA ARG A 177 9.46 -31.30 8.94
C ARG A 177 9.18 -29.87 9.44
N LEU A 178 7.92 -29.49 9.53
CA LEU A 178 7.54 -28.27 10.26
C LEU A 178 8.11 -28.44 11.67
N ALA A 179 9.10 -27.62 12.03
CA ALA A 179 9.65 -27.66 13.38
C ALA A 179 8.49 -27.38 14.33
N LYS A 180 8.17 -28.33 15.22
CA LYS A 180 7.27 -28.08 16.35
C LYS A 180 7.96 -27.09 17.28
N GLU A 181 7.87 -25.81 16.95
CA GLU A 181 8.22 -24.72 17.86
C GLU A 181 6.96 -24.28 18.58
N ASP A 182 6.42 -25.15 19.44
CA ASP A 182 5.45 -24.71 20.46
C ASP A 182 6.18 -24.50 21.78
N PRO A 183 6.57 -23.25 22.09
CA PRO A 183 7.31 -22.94 23.31
C PRO A 183 6.47 -23.23 24.55
N GLY A 184 7.10 -23.88 25.51
CA GLY A 184 6.52 -24.07 26.84
C GLY A 184 6.35 -22.74 27.58
N PHE A 185 5.40 -22.68 28.51
CA PHE A 185 5.11 -21.49 29.33
C PHE A 185 6.37 -20.90 30.00
N PHE A 186 7.22 -21.74 30.58
CA PHE A 186 8.44 -21.31 31.28
C PHE A 186 9.55 -20.82 30.34
N GLU A 187 9.65 -21.36 29.12
CA GLU A 187 10.59 -20.89 28.10
C GLU A 187 10.18 -19.50 27.59
N MET A 188 8.88 -19.30 27.37
CA MET A 188 8.30 -18.01 26.99
C MET A 188 8.46 -16.97 28.11
N LEU A 189 8.28 -17.36 29.37
CA LEU A 189 8.56 -16.49 30.53
C LEU A 189 10.04 -16.09 30.57
N GLY A 190 10.97 -17.04 30.60
CA GLY A 190 12.40 -16.73 30.72
C GLY A 190 12.93 -15.85 29.57
N GLY A 191 12.53 -16.20 28.33
CA GLY A 191 12.94 -15.46 27.13
C GLY A 191 12.32 -14.07 27.03
N ALA A 192 11.04 -13.91 27.36
CA ALA A 192 10.36 -12.61 27.31
C ALA A 192 10.86 -11.69 28.42
N TYR A 193 10.93 -12.16 29.68
CA TYR A 193 11.38 -11.33 30.81
C TYR A 193 12.86 -10.93 30.71
N GLY A 194 13.75 -11.83 30.26
CA GLY A 194 15.17 -11.51 30.09
C GLY A 194 15.43 -10.47 28.99
N LYS A 195 14.80 -10.63 27.81
CA LYS A 195 14.93 -9.66 26.72
C LYS A 195 14.23 -8.34 27.04
N PHE A 196 13.09 -8.39 27.72
CA PHE A 196 12.37 -7.21 28.18
C PHE A 196 13.22 -6.35 29.14
N ALA A 197 13.88 -6.97 30.12
CA ALA A 197 14.75 -6.27 31.07
C ALA A 197 15.94 -5.59 30.37
N GLN A 198 16.57 -6.29 29.41
CA GLN A 198 17.66 -5.73 28.60
C GLN A 198 17.18 -4.54 27.75
N GLN A 199 16.00 -4.64 27.13
CA GLN A 199 15.42 -3.55 26.34
C GLN A 199 15.08 -2.31 27.18
N GLN A 200 14.64 -2.46 28.43
CA GLN A 200 14.42 -1.32 29.33
C GLN A 200 15.75 -0.64 29.68
N TYR A 201 16.79 -1.43 29.95
CA TYR A 201 18.13 -0.92 30.24
C TYR A 201 18.71 -0.13 29.04
N ASP A 202 18.57 -0.65 27.84
CA ASP A 202 19.03 -0.01 26.61
C ASP A 202 18.23 1.28 26.30
N PHE A 203 16.91 1.28 26.54
CA PHE A 203 16.08 2.48 26.40
C PHE A 203 16.52 3.60 27.36
N ILE A 204 16.70 3.29 28.65
CA ILE A 204 17.18 4.25 29.66
C ILE A 204 18.52 4.84 29.24
N LYS A 205 19.45 4.02 28.74
CA LYS A 205 20.75 4.47 28.21
C LYS A 205 20.63 5.35 26.97
N SER A 206 19.60 5.16 26.14
CA SER A 206 19.37 5.94 24.92
C SER A 206 18.70 7.31 25.16
N THR A 207 18.13 7.53 26.36
CA THR A 207 17.40 8.76 26.74
C THR A 207 18.20 10.05 26.49
N PRO A 208 19.49 10.17 26.85
CA PRO A 208 20.26 11.40 26.61
C PRO A 208 20.43 11.71 25.11
N ALA A 209 20.56 10.68 24.27
CA ALA A 209 20.67 10.84 22.82
C ALA A 209 19.34 11.30 22.20
N LEU A 210 18.21 10.79 22.69
CA LEU A 210 16.87 11.21 22.25
C LEU A 210 16.58 12.67 22.64
N VAL A 211 16.94 13.07 23.86
CA VAL A 211 16.83 14.46 24.33
C VAL A 211 17.71 15.39 23.49
N LYS A 212 18.95 14.99 23.17
CA LYS A 212 19.85 15.76 22.31
C LYS A 212 19.33 15.86 20.87
N ALA A 213 18.75 14.79 20.33
CA ALA A 213 18.13 14.80 18.99
C ALA A 213 16.90 15.72 18.94
N LEU A 214 16.04 15.67 19.96
CA LEU A 214 14.91 16.60 20.12
C LEU A 214 15.39 18.05 20.24
N GLY A 215 16.44 18.31 21.04
CA GLY A 215 17.07 19.63 21.18
C GLY A 215 17.59 20.16 19.84
N ASN A 216 18.34 19.34 19.09
CA ASN A 216 18.84 19.71 17.76
C ASN A 216 17.70 19.96 16.74
N VAL A 217 16.57 19.27 16.84
CA VAL A 217 15.40 19.54 15.97
C VAL A 217 14.77 20.88 16.34
N VAL A 218 14.71 21.22 17.62
CA VAL A 218 14.23 22.52 18.11
C VAL A 218 15.18 23.63 17.67
N ASP A 219 16.48 23.49 17.89
CA ASP A 219 17.50 24.48 17.53
C ASP A 219 17.54 24.74 16.02
N ASN A 220 17.58 23.68 15.20
CA ASN A 220 17.56 23.81 13.73
C ASN A 220 16.24 24.38 13.18
N ALA A 221 15.17 24.31 13.97
CA ALA A 221 13.90 24.89 13.58
C ALA A 221 13.79 26.36 14.02
N ILE A 222 14.46 26.75 15.11
CA ILE A 222 14.61 28.15 15.55
C ILE A 222 15.52 28.93 14.58
N ASP A 223 16.54 28.28 14.03
CA ASP A 223 17.53 28.91 13.11
C ASP A 223 17.05 29.01 11.64
N SER A 224 15.83 28.55 11.34
CA SER A 224 15.29 28.59 9.98
C SER A 224 14.26 29.71 9.80
N ASP A 225 14.53 30.64 8.87
CA ASP A 225 13.67 31.77 8.45
C ASP A 225 12.22 31.37 8.03
N ASP A 226 11.98 30.07 7.78
CA ASP A 226 10.65 29.47 7.60
C ASP A 226 10.10 29.06 8.98
N SER A 227 9.20 29.88 9.56
CA SER A 227 8.69 29.73 10.93
C SER A 227 8.32 28.27 11.29
N ILE A 228 8.83 27.78 12.43
CA ILE A 228 8.41 26.52 13.08
C ILE A 228 6.89 26.34 13.09
N LEU A 229 6.17 27.45 13.29
CA LEU A 229 4.71 27.50 13.36
C LEU A 229 4.04 27.03 12.07
N ASP A 230 4.60 27.33 10.90
CA ASP A 230 4.08 26.83 9.62
C ASP A 230 4.37 25.34 9.42
N LYS A 231 5.48 24.83 9.97
CA LYS A 231 5.86 23.40 9.90
C LYS A 231 5.04 22.51 10.85
N LEU A 232 4.54 23.06 11.95
CA LEU A 232 3.68 22.38 12.92
C LEU A 232 2.17 22.60 12.66
N ARG A 233 1.83 23.28 11.56
CA ARG A 233 0.43 23.62 11.26
C ARG A 233 -0.37 22.37 10.93
N PRO A 234 -1.47 22.08 11.66
CA PRO A 234 -2.32 20.92 11.38
C PRO A 234 -2.86 20.94 9.94
N ALA A 235 -3.13 19.77 9.38
CA ALA A 235 -3.88 19.62 8.14
C ALA A 235 -5.28 20.24 8.28
N PRO A 236 -5.87 20.81 7.21
CA PRO A 236 -7.24 21.33 7.27
C PRO A 236 -8.21 20.18 7.56
N LYS A 237 -9.12 20.33 8.53
CA LYS A 237 -10.11 19.28 8.80
C LYS A 237 -11.12 19.18 7.65
N THR A 238 -11.46 17.95 7.31
CA THR A 238 -12.51 17.61 6.33
C THR A 238 -13.28 16.40 6.83
N ARG A 239 -14.30 15.95 6.09
CA ARG A 239 -14.96 14.65 6.31
C ARG A 239 -14.02 13.45 6.38
N PHE A 240 -12.79 13.56 5.86
CA PHE A 240 -11.80 12.49 5.97
C PHE A 240 -11.19 12.35 7.37
N ASN A 241 -11.38 13.35 8.26
CA ASN A 241 -10.74 13.41 9.57
C ASN A 241 -11.70 13.12 10.72
N VAL A 242 -12.38 11.98 10.63
CA VAL A 242 -13.42 11.59 11.59
C VAL A 242 -13.16 10.21 12.18
N ARG A 243 -13.80 9.94 13.31
CA ARG A 243 -13.99 8.60 13.83
C ARG A 243 -14.82 7.80 12.83
N ILE A 244 -14.21 6.77 12.27
CA ILE A 244 -14.89 5.86 11.33
C ILE A 244 -15.78 4.82 12.03
N GLY A 245 -16.74 4.26 11.29
CA GLY A 245 -17.51 3.08 11.69
C GLY A 245 -16.93 1.80 11.07
N LYS A 246 -17.63 0.66 11.29
CA LYS A 246 -17.22 -0.66 10.79
C LYS A 246 -17.38 -0.83 9.28
N GLN A 247 -18.40 -0.19 8.70
CA GLN A 247 -18.70 -0.32 7.28
C GLN A 247 -17.63 0.32 6.39
N ARG A 248 -17.31 -0.34 5.29
CA ARG A 248 -16.34 0.11 4.30
C ARG A 248 -17.02 0.50 3.00
N ALA A 249 -16.51 1.52 2.34
CA ALA A 249 -16.73 1.79 0.93
C ALA A 249 -15.47 1.38 0.17
N PHE A 250 -15.63 0.86 -1.05
CA PHE A 250 -14.52 0.49 -1.91
C PHE A 250 -14.74 1.03 -3.32
N GLY A 251 -13.71 1.65 -3.88
CA GLY A 251 -13.66 2.13 -5.26
C GLY A 251 -12.38 1.66 -5.94
N ALA A 252 -12.43 1.46 -7.26
CA ALA A 252 -11.28 0.98 -8.00
C ALA A 252 -11.23 1.60 -9.40
N MET A 253 -10.01 1.80 -9.91
CA MET A 253 -9.76 2.27 -11.27
C MET A 253 -8.34 1.91 -11.72
N SER A 254 -8.08 1.92 -13.02
CA SER A 254 -6.75 1.64 -13.57
C SER A 254 -6.30 2.75 -14.52
N LEU A 255 -5.00 3.03 -14.54
CA LEU A 255 -4.36 3.89 -15.52
C LEU A 255 -3.29 3.13 -16.31
N PRO A 256 -3.06 3.46 -17.60
CA PRO A 256 -1.92 2.93 -18.34
C PRO A 256 -0.61 3.51 -17.79
N ILE A 257 0.23 2.68 -17.15
CA ILE A 257 1.42 3.14 -16.42
C ILE A 257 2.41 3.87 -17.32
N LYS A 258 2.51 3.44 -18.59
CA LYS A 258 3.38 4.06 -19.60
C LYS A 258 3.01 5.52 -19.85
N GLU A 259 1.73 5.86 -19.82
CA GLU A 259 1.29 7.23 -20.02
C GLU A 259 1.57 8.10 -18.79
N VAL A 260 1.38 7.56 -17.58
CA VAL A 260 1.74 8.25 -16.33
C VAL A 260 3.24 8.56 -16.31
N ILE A 261 4.09 7.58 -16.69
CA ILE A 261 5.54 7.77 -16.85
C ILE A 261 5.83 8.81 -17.94
N GLY A 262 5.10 8.79 -19.06
CA GLY A 262 5.22 9.76 -20.14
C GLY A 262 4.98 11.19 -19.68
N ILE A 263 3.90 11.41 -18.91
CA ILE A 263 3.61 12.71 -18.28
C ILE A 263 4.77 13.13 -17.38
N ALA A 264 5.18 12.25 -16.46
CA ALA A 264 6.27 12.54 -15.52
C ALA A 264 7.56 12.98 -16.24
N LYS A 265 7.94 12.27 -17.31
CA LYS A 265 9.10 12.63 -18.15
C LYS A 265 8.93 13.98 -18.83
N ALA A 266 7.77 14.23 -19.45
CA ALA A 266 7.49 15.48 -20.17
C ALA A 266 7.48 16.71 -19.24
N THR A 267 7.14 16.53 -17.96
CA THR A 267 7.07 17.60 -16.96
C THR A 267 8.31 17.70 -16.07
N GLY A 268 9.27 16.80 -16.19
CA GLY A 268 10.46 16.75 -15.32
C GLY A 268 10.13 16.38 -13.87
N THR A 269 9.08 15.58 -13.67
CA THR A 269 8.62 15.11 -12.35
C THR A 269 8.72 13.58 -12.26
N THR A 270 8.38 13.01 -11.10
CA THR A 270 8.34 11.55 -10.89
C THR A 270 6.93 11.01 -11.10
N LEU A 271 6.80 9.68 -11.22
CA LEU A 271 5.50 8.99 -11.25
C LEU A 271 4.67 9.33 -10.00
N ASN A 272 5.28 9.32 -8.81
CA ASN A 272 4.59 9.63 -7.56
C ASN A 272 4.08 11.08 -7.53
N ASP A 273 4.81 12.04 -8.11
CA ASP A 273 4.33 13.43 -8.19
C ASP A 273 3.07 13.54 -9.07
N VAL A 274 3.04 12.82 -10.19
CA VAL A 274 1.87 12.78 -11.08
C VAL A 274 0.68 12.16 -10.36
N VAL A 275 0.89 11.03 -9.69
CA VAL A 275 -0.14 10.35 -8.88
C VAL A 275 -0.70 11.26 -7.78
N LEU A 276 0.17 11.90 -7.00
CA LEU A 276 -0.26 12.82 -5.94
C LEU A 276 -1.05 14.00 -6.50
N ALA A 277 -0.65 14.54 -7.65
CA ALA A 277 -1.33 15.66 -8.29
C ALA A 277 -2.74 15.29 -8.82
N ILE A 278 -2.90 14.12 -9.45
CA ILE A 278 -4.21 13.67 -9.93
C ILE A 278 -5.14 13.27 -8.78
N CYS A 279 -4.61 12.63 -7.73
CA CYS A 279 -5.38 12.37 -6.51
C CYS A 279 -5.80 13.69 -5.83
N GLY A 280 -4.91 14.69 -5.79
CA GLY A 280 -5.24 16.03 -5.30
C GLY A 280 -6.36 16.70 -6.12
N GLY A 281 -6.38 16.51 -7.44
CA GLY A 281 -7.49 16.97 -8.27
C GLY A 281 -8.81 16.26 -8.02
N ALA A 282 -8.74 14.93 -7.87
CA ALA A 282 -9.93 14.13 -7.65
C ALA A 282 -10.58 14.47 -6.30
N LEU A 283 -9.75 14.61 -5.26
CA LEU A 283 -10.20 15.02 -3.94
C LEU A 283 -10.68 16.47 -3.90
N ARG A 284 -10.09 17.36 -4.72
CA ARG A 284 -10.60 18.71 -4.91
C ARG A 284 -12.02 18.66 -5.44
N THR A 285 -12.23 17.99 -6.58
CA THR A 285 -13.54 17.89 -7.24
C THR A 285 -14.58 17.27 -6.31
N TYR A 286 -14.22 16.20 -5.60
CA TYR A 286 -15.11 15.55 -4.66
C TYR A 286 -15.50 16.46 -3.48
N LEU A 287 -14.54 17.15 -2.84
CA LEU A 287 -14.84 18.06 -1.74
C LEU A 287 -15.58 19.32 -2.20
N ASP A 288 -15.30 19.83 -3.39
CA ASP A 288 -15.98 20.99 -3.97
C ASP A 288 -17.44 20.68 -4.27
N GLY A 289 -17.73 19.51 -4.87
CA GLY A 289 -19.10 19.02 -5.09
C GLY A 289 -19.90 18.85 -3.80
N HIS A 290 -19.21 18.64 -2.68
CA HIS A 290 -19.79 18.57 -1.34
C HIS A 290 -19.78 19.91 -0.58
N ARG A 291 -19.27 21.00 -1.18
CA ARG A 291 -19.09 22.31 -0.54
C ARG A 291 -18.23 22.27 0.72
N GLU A 292 -17.23 21.39 0.73
CA GLU A 292 -16.31 21.14 1.84
C GLU A 292 -14.83 21.33 1.46
N LEU A 293 -14.54 21.92 0.30
CA LEU A 293 -13.17 22.16 -0.13
C LEU A 293 -12.52 23.24 0.76
N PRO A 294 -11.45 22.90 1.51
CA PRO A 294 -10.75 23.89 2.33
C PRO A 294 -9.96 24.89 1.46
N ALA A 295 -9.72 26.09 2.00
CA ALA A 295 -8.89 27.11 1.37
C ALA A 295 -7.41 26.70 1.21
N ARG A 296 -6.92 25.80 2.08
CA ARG A 296 -5.55 25.26 2.02
C ARG A 296 -5.53 23.86 1.41
N SER A 297 -4.34 23.43 0.98
CA SER A 297 -4.15 22.06 0.49
C SER A 297 -4.49 21.02 1.56
N LEU A 298 -5.03 19.88 1.11
CA LEU A 298 -4.98 18.65 1.89
C LEU A 298 -3.53 18.16 2.00
N VAL A 299 -3.26 17.42 3.05
CA VAL A 299 -1.99 16.77 3.36
C VAL A 299 -2.16 15.26 3.23
N ALA A 300 -1.39 14.64 2.32
CA ALA A 300 -1.33 13.20 2.17
C ALA A 300 -0.17 12.62 2.99
N ALA A 301 -0.43 11.54 3.71
CA ALA A 301 0.62 10.66 4.23
C ALA A 301 1.07 9.71 3.13
N VAL A 302 2.36 9.77 2.79
CA VAL A 302 2.96 9.01 1.70
C VAL A 302 4.06 8.11 2.28
N PRO A 303 3.81 6.80 2.37
CA PRO A 303 4.81 5.82 2.77
C PRO A 303 6.06 5.84 1.87
N VAL A 304 7.22 5.70 2.49
CA VAL A 304 8.53 5.56 1.84
C VAL A 304 9.23 4.37 2.48
N SER A 305 9.64 3.43 1.63
CA SER A 305 10.39 2.24 2.05
C SER A 305 11.73 2.67 2.67
N LEU A 306 12.00 2.20 3.88
CA LEU A 306 13.31 2.32 4.53
C LEU A 306 14.19 1.09 4.28
N ARG A 307 13.69 0.06 3.58
CA ARG A 307 14.46 -1.17 3.31
C ARG A 307 15.73 -0.88 2.51
N GLU A 308 16.82 -1.46 2.97
CA GLU A 308 18.07 -1.54 2.21
C GLU A 308 17.98 -2.62 1.12
N VAL A 309 18.71 -2.43 0.02
CA VAL A 309 18.70 -3.36 -1.12
C VAL A 309 19.32 -4.69 -0.69
N GLY A 310 18.54 -5.78 -0.71
CA GLY A 310 19.01 -7.14 -0.39
C GLY A 310 18.48 -7.73 0.92
N ASP A 311 17.74 -6.96 1.73
CA ASP A 311 17.13 -7.45 2.97
C ASP A 311 15.93 -8.37 2.68
N LYS A 312 15.98 -9.61 3.21
CA LYS A 312 14.92 -10.63 3.11
C LYS A 312 14.05 -10.73 4.38
N SER A 313 14.27 -9.86 5.37
CA SER A 313 13.50 -9.85 6.61
C SER A 313 12.06 -9.39 6.35
N GLY A 314 11.09 -10.13 6.88
CA GLY A 314 9.65 -9.84 6.71
C GLY A 314 9.07 -8.79 7.66
N ALA A 315 9.88 -7.93 8.30
CA ALA A 315 9.40 -6.92 9.25
C ALA A 315 9.03 -5.61 8.53
N ASN A 316 7.97 -4.93 8.99
CA ASN A 316 7.55 -3.65 8.44
C ASN A 316 8.64 -2.56 8.62
N GLN A 317 9.22 -2.08 7.51
CA GLN A 317 10.24 -1.02 7.49
C GLN A 317 9.80 0.17 6.63
N VAL A 318 8.78 0.89 7.12
CA VAL A 318 8.11 1.97 6.39
C VAL A 318 8.09 3.24 7.24
N ALA A 319 8.63 4.34 6.71
CA ALA A 319 8.37 5.68 7.24
C ALA A 319 7.34 6.40 6.37
N SER A 320 6.64 7.38 6.91
CA SER A 320 5.69 8.19 6.15
C SER A 320 6.16 9.64 6.07
N MET A 321 6.07 10.25 4.89
CA MET A 321 6.21 11.69 4.74
C MET A 321 4.85 12.35 4.55
N ASN A 322 4.66 13.53 5.13
CA ASN A 322 3.46 14.33 4.95
C ASN A 322 3.68 15.33 3.80
N CYS A 323 2.83 15.28 2.78
CA CYS A 323 2.97 16.07 1.57
C CYS A 323 1.66 16.78 1.21
N GLU A 324 1.71 18.10 1.03
CA GLU A 324 0.57 18.85 0.49
C GLU A 324 0.34 18.53 -0.99
N ILE A 325 -0.88 18.08 -1.32
CA ILE A 325 -1.24 17.57 -2.65
C ILE A 325 -1.90 18.59 -3.60
N GLY A 326 -1.90 19.87 -3.23
CA GLY A 326 -2.33 20.99 -4.08
C GLY A 326 -3.84 21.04 -4.36
N THR A 327 -4.70 20.55 -3.46
CA THR A 327 -6.17 20.56 -3.69
C THR A 327 -6.77 21.97 -3.85
N HIS A 328 -6.12 23.00 -3.30
CA HIS A 328 -6.53 24.40 -3.46
C HIS A 328 -6.21 24.97 -4.86
N ILE A 329 -5.42 24.27 -5.69
CA ILE A 329 -5.00 24.72 -7.02
C ILE A 329 -5.91 24.10 -8.09
N THR A 330 -6.53 24.92 -8.93
CA THR A 330 -7.43 24.46 -10.02
C THR A 330 -6.66 23.91 -11.23
N ASP A 331 -5.62 24.61 -11.70
CA ASP A 331 -4.88 24.21 -12.90
C ASP A 331 -4.01 22.95 -12.63
N PRO A 332 -4.14 21.88 -13.45
CA PRO A 332 -3.47 20.62 -13.18
C PRO A 332 -1.94 20.68 -13.35
N LEU A 333 -1.41 21.56 -14.23
CA LEU A 333 0.03 21.72 -14.42
C LEU A 333 0.64 22.54 -13.28
N VAL A 334 -0.05 23.59 -12.83
CA VAL A 334 0.36 24.37 -11.65
C VAL A 334 0.32 23.47 -10.41
N ARG A 335 -0.73 22.66 -10.25
CA ARG A 335 -0.84 21.67 -9.16
C ARG A 335 0.32 20.68 -9.17
N LEU A 336 0.61 20.06 -10.33
CA LEU A 336 1.72 19.12 -10.46
C LEU A 336 3.07 19.74 -10.06
N LYS A 337 3.34 20.99 -10.46
CA LYS A 337 4.57 21.69 -10.07
C LYS A 337 4.63 21.94 -8.57
N ALA A 338 3.53 22.38 -7.96
CA ALA A 338 3.45 22.61 -6.52
C ALA A 338 3.67 21.29 -5.75
N VAL A 339 3.01 20.21 -6.17
CA VAL A 339 3.17 18.87 -5.59
C VAL A 339 4.60 18.37 -5.70
N ASN A 340 5.26 18.51 -6.85
CA ASN A 340 6.68 18.13 -6.99
C ASN A 340 7.59 18.91 -6.03
N LYS A 341 7.35 20.21 -5.84
CA LYS A 341 8.09 21.03 -4.87
C LYS A 341 7.84 20.55 -3.43
N ASN A 342 6.58 20.30 -3.08
CA ASN A 342 6.17 19.85 -1.75
C ASN A 342 6.73 18.46 -1.42
N ALA A 343 6.67 17.52 -2.37
CA ALA A 343 7.20 16.17 -2.21
C ALA A 343 8.73 16.19 -1.99
N LYS A 344 9.46 17.04 -2.71
CA LYS A 344 10.90 17.25 -2.48
C LYS A 344 11.19 17.80 -1.08
N LYS A 345 10.41 18.79 -0.60
CA LYS A 345 10.55 19.34 0.75
C LYS A 345 10.26 18.26 1.81
N ALA A 346 9.16 17.53 1.67
CA ALA A 346 8.76 16.45 2.58
C ALA A 346 9.81 15.33 2.65
N LYS A 347 10.38 14.92 1.51
CA LYS A 347 11.45 13.92 1.46
C LYS A 347 12.73 14.39 2.15
N LYS A 348 13.11 15.66 1.98
CA LYS A 348 14.27 16.25 2.67
C LYS A 348 14.06 16.29 4.19
N SER A 349 12.86 16.68 4.63
CA SER A 349 12.49 16.68 6.06
C SER A 349 12.55 15.29 6.67
N LEU A 350 11.96 14.27 6.00
CA LEU A 350 12.02 12.91 6.49
C LEU A 350 13.46 12.38 6.57
N ALA A 351 14.29 12.65 5.55
CA ALA A 351 15.69 12.21 5.54
C ALA A 351 16.51 12.79 6.69
N ALA A 352 16.17 13.99 7.19
CA ALA A 352 16.84 14.64 8.31
C ALA A 352 16.51 14.00 9.67
N ILE A 353 15.37 13.30 9.79
CA ILE A 353 14.90 12.70 11.05
C ILE A 353 14.84 11.17 11.01
N LYS A 354 15.22 10.54 9.89
CA LYS A 354 15.08 9.08 9.68
C LYS A 354 15.82 8.25 10.74
N ASP A 355 16.96 8.74 11.21
CA ASP A 355 17.84 8.03 12.15
C ASP A 355 17.39 8.21 13.61
N VAL A 356 16.39 9.06 13.85
CA VAL A 356 15.79 9.30 15.17
C VAL A 356 14.64 8.33 15.45
N PHE A 357 14.04 7.73 14.42
CA PHE A 357 12.94 6.77 14.61
C PHE A 357 13.47 5.42 15.08
N PRO A 358 13.05 4.93 16.26
CA PRO A 358 13.41 3.59 16.73
C PRO A 358 12.88 2.55 15.75
N LYS A 359 13.76 1.65 15.27
CA LYS A 359 13.38 0.53 14.38
C LYS A 359 12.59 -0.56 15.10
N ASP A 360 12.71 -0.62 16.43
CA ASP A 360 11.96 -1.49 17.32
C ASP A 360 11.76 -0.75 18.63
N TYR A 361 10.55 -0.79 19.19
CA TYR A 361 10.25 -0.16 20.48
C TYR A 361 9.53 -1.19 21.35
N SER A 362 10.09 -1.43 22.53
CA SER A 362 9.55 -2.35 23.52
C SER A 362 9.80 -1.72 24.88
N PHE A 363 9.05 -0.66 25.19
CA PHE A 363 9.10 -0.02 26.51
C PHE A 363 7.89 -0.44 27.35
N PHE A 364 8.08 -0.53 28.66
CA PHE A 364 7.06 -1.01 29.59
C PHE A 364 5.72 -0.27 29.41
N GLY A 365 4.64 -1.03 29.29
CA GLY A 365 3.29 -0.50 29.16
C GLY A 365 2.93 0.04 27.77
N ALA A 366 3.83 0.07 26.79
CA ALA A 366 3.50 0.54 25.43
C ALA A 366 2.33 -0.24 24.79
N PRO A 367 2.30 -1.59 24.83
CA PRO A 367 1.15 -2.35 24.33
C PRO A 367 -0.17 -1.96 25.02
N VAL A 368 -0.15 -1.84 26.35
CA VAL A 368 -1.32 -1.49 27.16
C VAL A 368 -1.77 -0.06 26.84
N MET A 369 -0.85 0.90 26.76
CA MET A 369 -1.15 2.29 26.45
C MET A 369 -1.66 2.48 25.03
N VAL A 370 -0.99 1.90 24.02
CA VAL A 370 -1.43 2.00 22.61
C VAL A 370 -2.79 1.34 22.44
N THR A 371 -3.00 0.16 23.02
CA THR A 371 -4.30 -0.53 22.97
C THR A 371 -5.37 0.29 23.69
N ALA A 372 -5.08 0.83 24.89
CA ALA A 372 -6.02 1.67 25.63
C ALA A 372 -6.36 2.96 24.86
N MET A 373 -5.38 3.60 24.22
CA MET A 373 -5.60 4.77 23.35
C MET A 373 -6.44 4.40 22.13
N ALA A 374 -6.18 3.26 21.48
CA ALA A 374 -6.97 2.77 20.35
C ALA A 374 -8.42 2.49 20.76
N GLN A 375 -8.63 1.83 21.90
CA GLN A 375 -9.97 1.58 22.45
C GLN A 375 -10.68 2.88 22.85
N LEU A 376 -9.97 3.82 23.47
CA LEU A 376 -10.54 5.12 23.84
C LEU A 376 -10.93 5.94 22.61
N THR A 377 -10.09 5.97 21.58
CA THR A 377 -10.39 6.67 20.31
C THR A 377 -11.49 5.97 19.51
N SER A 378 -11.61 4.64 19.59
CA SER A 378 -12.76 3.91 19.04
C SER A 378 -14.04 4.15 19.83
N ARG A 379 -14.00 4.36 21.15
CA ARG A 379 -15.21 4.60 21.95
C ARG A 379 -15.63 6.06 22.02
N THR A 380 -14.74 7.00 21.75
CA THR A 380 -14.97 8.45 21.89
C THR A 380 -14.87 9.18 20.56
N LYS A 381 -15.57 10.30 20.40
CA LYS A 381 -15.43 11.18 19.23
C LYS A 381 -14.21 12.11 19.31
N LEU A 382 -13.26 11.85 20.23
CA LEU A 382 -12.15 12.76 20.52
C LEU A 382 -11.31 13.10 19.27
N VAL A 383 -11.09 12.11 18.41
CA VAL A 383 -10.34 12.28 17.15
C VAL A 383 -10.96 13.34 16.22
N ASN A 384 -12.28 13.58 16.30
CA ASN A 384 -12.95 14.61 15.50
C ASN A 384 -12.55 16.03 15.95
N TYR A 385 -12.16 16.18 17.22
CA TYR A 385 -11.81 17.47 17.82
C TYR A 385 -10.30 17.71 17.87
N MET A 386 -9.49 16.67 17.87
CA MET A 386 -8.03 16.78 17.81
C MET A 386 -7.53 17.41 16.49
N PRO A 387 -6.38 18.11 16.50
CA PRO A 387 -5.75 18.59 15.28
C PRO A 387 -5.41 17.44 14.32
N ALA A 388 -5.85 17.54 13.06
CA ALA A 388 -5.54 16.54 12.04
C ALA A 388 -4.09 16.69 11.59
N GLN A 389 -3.33 15.60 11.56
CA GLN A 389 -1.94 15.61 11.06
C GLN A 389 -1.85 15.37 9.54
N LEU A 390 -2.85 14.68 9.00
CA LEU A 390 -2.98 14.29 7.60
C LEU A 390 -4.47 14.20 7.26
N ASN A 391 -4.81 14.17 5.97
CA ASN A 391 -6.19 13.98 5.49
C ASN A 391 -6.44 12.61 4.89
N VAL A 392 -5.43 12.07 4.20
CA VAL A 392 -5.55 10.88 3.36
C VAL A 392 -4.21 10.14 3.35
N ALA A 393 -4.25 8.81 3.34
CA ALA A 393 -3.07 8.01 3.03
C ALA A 393 -3.01 7.75 1.52
N ILE A 394 -1.86 8.01 0.89
CA ILE A 394 -1.63 7.68 -0.52
C ILE A 394 -0.38 6.82 -0.62
N SER A 395 -0.57 5.53 -0.92
CA SER A 395 0.52 4.54 -0.96
C SER A 395 0.71 3.98 -2.37
N ASN A 396 1.97 3.78 -2.76
CA ASN A 396 2.35 3.14 -4.03
C ASN A 396 3.23 1.91 -3.74
N VAL A 397 2.68 0.73 -4.01
CA VAL A 397 3.35 -0.55 -3.81
C VAL A 397 3.78 -1.10 -5.17
N PRO A 398 5.10 -1.19 -5.47
CA PRO A 398 5.57 -1.82 -6.69
C PRO A 398 5.06 -3.27 -6.77
N GLY A 399 4.24 -3.57 -7.77
CA GLY A 399 3.69 -4.92 -7.98
C GLY A 399 4.47 -5.71 -9.02
N SER A 400 3.94 -6.88 -9.38
CA SER A 400 4.59 -7.80 -10.32
C SER A 400 4.70 -7.20 -11.73
N ARG A 401 5.88 -7.41 -12.34
CA ARG A 401 6.14 -7.08 -13.75
C ARG A 401 5.94 -8.26 -14.68
N LYS A 402 5.62 -9.44 -14.12
CA LYS A 402 5.38 -10.67 -14.84
C LYS A 402 3.88 -11.00 -14.84
N PRO A 403 3.37 -11.65 -15.89
CA PRO A 403 2.05 -12.26 -15.86
C PRO A 403 1.90 -13.19 -14.65
N MET A 404 0.70 -13.18 -14.07
CA MET A 404 0.31 -14.06 -12.99
C MET A 404 -0.90 -14.85 -13.47
N TYR A 405 -0.90 -16.15 -13.20
CA TYR A 405 -2.01 -17.05 -13.51
C TYR A 405 -2.47 -17.76 -12.25
N PHE A 406 -3.77 -17.89 -12.12
CA PHE A 406 -4.45 -18.53 -11.01
C PHE A 406 -5.47 -19.51 -11.60
N ALA A 407 -5.31 -20.80 -11.30
CA ALA A 407 -6.05 -21.88 -11.95
C ALA A 407 -5.99 -21.84 -13.49
N GLY A 408 -4.86 -21.37 -14.05
CA GLY A 408 -4.67 -21.13 -15.48
C GLY A 408 -5.37 -19.89 -16.04
N GLY A 409 -6.24 -19.23 -15.28
CA GLY A 409 -6.84 -17.94 -15.60
C GLY A 409 -5.84 -16.80 -15.41
N LYS A 410 -5.62 -15.99 -16.44
CA LYS A 410 -4.69 -14.86 -16.39
C LYS A 410 -5.23 -13.73 -15.52
N VAL A 411 -4.41 -13.18 -14.63
CA VAL A 411 -4.74 -11.94 -13.92
C VAL A 411 -4.70 -10.77 -14.90
N ILE A 412 -5.76 -9.96 -14.92
CA ILE A 412 -5.86 -8.77 -15.80
C ILE A 412 -5.88 -7.45 -15.02
N ALA A 413 -6.16 -7.50 -13.72
CA ALA A 413 -6.10 -6.37 -12.81
C ALA A 413 -5.81 -6.83 -11.38
N ASN A 414 -5.14 -5.99 -10.60
CA ASN A 414 -4.83 -6.23 -9.20
C ASN A 414 -5.09 -4.95 -8.37
N PHE A 415 -6.27 -4.84 -7.78
CA PHE A 415 -6.64 -3.68 -6.97
C PHE A 415 -6.28 -3.88 -5.50
N PRO A 416 -5.40 -3.06 -4.91
CA PRO A 416 -5.08 -3.16 -3.49
C PRO A 416 -6.26 -2.63 -2.65
N VAL A 417 -6.56 -3.30 -1.54
CA VAL A 417 -7.62 -2.92 -0.61
C VAL A 417 -6.97 -2.72 0.76
N SER A 418 -6.81 -1.44 1.12
CA SER A 418 -5.99 -0.98 2.24
C SER A 418 -6.82 -0.54 3.44
N ILE A 419 -6.17 -0.01 4.48
CA ILE A 419 -6.78 0.23 5.79
C ILE A 419 -7.27 1.68 5.89
N ALA A 420 -8.52 1.86 6.33
CA ALA A 420 -9.04 3.13 6.85
C ALA A 420 -8.96 3.14 8.38
N THR A 421 -8.56 4.28 8.96
CA THR A 421 -8.38 4.43 10.42
C THR A 421 -9.12 5.65 10.96
N HIS A 422 -9.27 5.73 12.28
CA HIS A 422 -9.80 6.92 12.93
C HIS A 422 -8.94 8.16 12.59
N GLY A 423 -9.57 9.24 12.14
CA GLY A 423 -8.88 10.46 11.70
C GLY A 423 -8.31 10.41 10.28
N CYS A 424 -8.35 9.24 9.61
CA CYS A 424 -7.97 9.03 8.22
C CYS A 424 -8.97 8.08 7.55
N ALA A 425 -10.15 8.62 7.25
CA ALA A 425 -11.30 7.86 6.78
C ALA A 425 -11.21 7.45 5.30
N LEU A 426 -10.18 7.88 4.58
CA LEU A 426 -9.93 7.54 3.18
C LEU A 426 -8.46 7.12 3.00
N ASN A 427 -8.26 5.99 2.33
CA ASN A 427 -6.97 5.47 1.92
C ASN A 427 -7.00 5.19 0.42
N ILE A 428 -6.02 5.74 -0.31
CA ILE A 428 -5.81 5.51 -1.72
C ILE A 428 -4.52 4.71 -1.86
N THR A 429 -4.63 3.46 -2.26
CA THR A 429 -3.45 2.62 -2.53
C THR A 429 -3.43 2.27 -4.00
N LEU A 430 -2.23 2.24 -4.58
CA LEU A 430 -2.04 1.81 -5.95
C LEU A 430 -0.90 0.80 -6.06
N THR A 431 -1.02 -0.08 -7.04
CA THR A 431 0.02 -1.03 -7.39
C THR A 431 0.24 -1.07 -8.89
N SER A 432 1.49 -1.25 -9.29
CA SER A 432 1.83 -1.47 -10.70
C SER A 432 1.66 -2.95 -11.05
N TYR A 433 0.93 -3.26 -12.12
CA TYR A 433 0.85 -4.62 -12.66
C TYR A 433 1.07 -4.59 -14.17
N ILE A 434 2.20 -5.13 -14.62
CA ILE A 434 2.65 -5.13 -16.03
C ILE A 434 2.62 -3.72 -16.65
N ASP A 435 1.55 -3.37 -17.37
CA ASP A 435 1.35 -2.11 -18.09
C ASP A 435 0.27 -1.22 -17.45
N ARG A 436 -0.24 -1.62 -16.29
CA ARG A 436 -1.29 -0.95 -15.54
C ARG A 436 -0.78 -0.39 -14.23
N LEU A 437 -1.43 0.68 -13.80
CA LEU A 437 -1.36 1.24 -12.47
C LEU A 437 -2.76 1.15 -11.88
N ASP A 438 -2.98 0.15 -11.03
CA ASP A 438 -4.28 -0.18 -10.48
C ASP A 438 -4.44 0.50 -9.12
N PHE A 439 -5.50 1.27 -8.97
CA PHE A 439 -5.86 2.02 -7.76
C PHE A 439 -7.00 1.31 -7.05
N GLY A 440 -6.86 1.13 -5.75
CA GLY A 440 -7.96 0.79 -4.86
C GLY A 440 -8.09 1.81 -3.74
N LEU A 441 -9.32 2.29 -3.57
CA LEU A 441 -9.69 3.31 -2.62
C LEU A 441 -10.58 2.67 -1.57
N VAL A 442 -10.15 2.68 -0.32
CA VAL A 442 -10.92 2.20 0.82
C VAL A 442 -11.29 3.37 1.70
N ALA A 443 -12.55 3.44 2.10
CA ALA A 443 -13.00 4.49 2.99
C ALA A 443 -14.02 4.00 4.02
N CYS A 444 -14.24 4.81 5.05
CA CYS A 444 -15.42 4.68 5.91
C CYS A 444 -16.68 4.97 5.10
N LYS A 445 -17.63 4.03 5.06
CA LYS A 445 -18.86 4.18 4.24
C LYS A 445 -19.69 5.41 4.62
N ILE A 446 -19.69 5.79 5.89
CA ILE A 446 -20.44 6.95 6.38
C ILE A 446 -19.76 8.27 5.98
N ALA A 447 -18.43 8.33 6.05
CA ALA A 447 -17.69 9.55 5.77
C ALA A 447 -17.52 9.81 4.25
N VAL A 448 -17.41 8.72 3.47
CA VAL A 448 -17.17 8.75 2.02
C VAL A 448 -18.06 7.68 1.36
N PRO A 449 -19.38 7.90 1.28
CA PRO A 449 -20.30 6.91 0.71
C PRO A 449 -20.03 6.62 -0.77
N ASP A 450 -19.59 7.64 -1.52
CA ASP A 450 -19.42 7.65 -2.98
C ASP A 450 -17.94 7.56 -3.37
N VAL A 451 -17.20 6.64 -2.76
CA VAL A 451 -15.76 6.51 -2.98
C VAL A 451 -15.39 6.19 -4.44
N GLN A 452 -16.28 5.55 -5.20
CA GLN A 452 -16.06 5.28 -6.62
C GLN A 452 -16.00 6.60 -7.43
N ASP A 453 -16.76 7.62 -7.06
CA ASP A 453 -16.70 8.94 -7.71
C ASP A 453 -15.30 9.56 -7.58
N ILE A 454 -14.60 9.33 -6.46
CA ILE A 454 -13.22 9.77 -6.30
C ILE A 454 -12.32 9.01 -7.28
N ALA A 455 -12.49 7.69 -7.41
CA ALA A 455 -11.73 6.86 -8.35
C ALA A 455 -11.97 7.32 -9.81
N ASP A 456 -13.21 7.61 -10.17
CA ASP A 456 -13.56 8.09 -11.51
C ASP A 456 -12.99 9.50 -11.77
N ASN A 457 -13.01 10.37 -10.75
CA ASN A 457 -12.38 11.68 -10.82
C ASN A 457 -10.85 11.61 -10.98
N ILE A 458 -10.17 10.57 -10.47
CA ILE A 458 -8.73 10.34 -10.74
C ILE A 458 -8.50 10.15 -12.25
N MET A 459 -9.38 9.40 -12.93
CA MET A 459 -9.29 9.20 -14.38
C MET A 459 -9.52 10.52 -15.13
N VAL A 460 -10.49 11.33 -14.68
CA VAL A 460 -10.77 12.65 -15.27
C VAL A 460 -9.56 13.57 -15.13
N GLU A 461 -9.00 13.68 -13.94
CA GLU A 461 -7.83 14.52 -13.66
C GLU A 461 -6.58 14.06 -14.40
N PHE A 462 -6.38 12.74 -14.53
CA PHE A 462 -5.35 12.18 -15.39
C PHE A 462 -5.49 12.63 -16.84
N LYS A 463 -6.71 12.54 -17.41
CA LYS A 463 -6.99 13.00 -18.79
C LYS A 463 -6.78 14.50 -18.94
N LEU A 464 -7.21 15.31 -17.96
CA LEU A 464 -7.00 16.76 -17.95
C LEU A 464 -5.51 17.13 -17.93
N LEU A 465 -4.74 16.50 -17.04
CA LEU A 465 -3.29 16.70 -16.95
C LEU A 465 -2.59 16.28 -18.24
N LYS A 466 -2.93 15.10 -18.79
CA LYS A 466 -2.40 14.62 -20.08
C LYS A 466 -2.65 15.64 -21.19
N LYS A 467 -3.89 16.14 -21.30
CA LYS A 467 -4.27 17.16 -22.29
C LYS A 467 -3.47 18.45 -22.11
N ALA A 468 -3.29 18.91 -20.88
CA ALA A 468 -2.53 20.12 -20.57
C ALA A 468 -1.04 19.98 -20.94
N VAL A 469 -0.42 18.83 -20.67
CA VAL A 469 0.97 18.53 -21.08
C VAL A 469 1.10 18.55 -22.61
N LEU A 470 0.22 17.85 -23.32
CA LEU A 470 0.24 17.80 -24.79
C LEU A 470 0.03 19.19 -25.43
N ALA A 471 -0.83 20.02 -24.86
CA ALA A 471 -1.04 21.38 -25.33
C ALA A 471 0.19 22.28 -25.13
N LYS A 472 0.95 22.09 -24.05
CA LYS A 472 2.19 22.83 -23.78
C LYS A 472 3.30 22.45 -24.77
N ASP A 473 3.42 21.18 -25.12
CA ASP A 473 4.43 20.73 -26.08
C ASP A 473 4.16 21.23 -27.51
N LYS A 474 2.89 21.36 -27.91
CA LYS A 474 2.52 22.00 -29.20
C LYS A 474 2.89 23.49 -29.28
N LYS A 475 3.02 24.17 -28.14
CA LYS A 475 3.37 25.60 -28.07
C LYS A 475 4.89 25.86 -28.01
N LYS A 476 5.74 24.82 -27.90
CA LYS A 476 7.20 25.01 -28.00
C LYS A 476 7.56 25.22 -29.48
N PRO A 477 8.22 26.34 -29.87
CA PRO A 477 8.65 26.53 -31.25
C PRO A 477 9.62 25.40 -31.64
N ALA A 478 9.39 24.81 -32.82
CA ALA A 478 10.27 23.78 -33.35
C ALA A 478 11.70 24.33 -33.40
N LEU A 479 12.63 23.71 -32.66
CA LEU A 479 14.05 24.01 -32.75
C LEU A 479 14.45 23.93 -34.23
N LYS A 480 14.82 25.08 -34.83
CA LYS A 480 15.37 25.14 -36.18
C LYS A 480 16.52 24.13 -36.25
N LYS A 481 16.38 23.12 -37.10
CA LYS A 481 17.48 22.17 -37.39
C LYS A 481 18.72 23.01 -37.74
N LYS A 482 19.81 22.83 -36.98
CA LYS A 482 21.10 23.43 -37.32
C LYS A 482 21.45 23.03 -38.77
N PRO A 483 21.95 23.95 -39.61
CA PRO A 483 22.38 23.60 -40.96
C PRO A 483 23.46 22.52 -40.86
N THR A 484 23.24 21.39 -41.51
CA THR A 484 24.26 20.37 -41.72
C THR A 484 25.43 21.00 -42.48
N LEU A 485 26.58 21.11 -41.81
CA LEU A 485 27.85 21.45 -42.44
C LEU A 485 28.11 20.47 -43.59
N LYS A 486 28.10 20.98 -44.83
CA LYS A 486 28.54 20.23 -46.01
C LYS A 486 29.97 19.75 -45.76
N LYS A 487 30.18 18.42 -45.76
CA LYS A 487 31.52 17.81 -45.79
C LYS A 487 32.26 18.35 -47.02
N LYS A 488 33.37 19.07 -46.81
CA LYS A 488 34.35 19.36 -47.87
C LYS A 488 34.90 18.04 -48.40
N THR A 489 34.69 17.79 -49.69
CA THR A 489 35.27 16.66 -50.42
C THR A 489 36.79 16.84 -50.47
N VAL A 490 37.53 15.96 -49.80
CA VAL A 490 38.99 15.89 -49.92
C VAL A 490 39.32 15.23 -51.25
N ARG A 491 39.96 15.98 -52.14
CA ARG A 491 40.45 15.53 -53.44
C ARG A 491 41.63 14.57 -53.20
N LYS A 492 41.47 13.29 -53.51
CA LYS A 492 42.55 12.28 -53.48
C LYS A 492 43.61 12.65 -54.51
N THR A 493 44.83 12.93 -54.05
CA THR A 493 46.04 12.98 -54.89
C THR A 493 46.47 11.56 -55.25
N LYS A 494 46.66 11.30 -56.55
CA LYS A 494 47.21 10.05 -57.11
C LYS A 494 48.69 9.94 -56.73
N LYS A 495 49.12 8.79 -56.20
CA LYS A 495 50.53 8.37 -56.18
C LYS A 495 50.93 7.85 -57.58
N PRO A 496 52.15 8.12 -58.08
CA PRO A 496 52.63 7.52 -59.32
C PRO A 496 53.15 6.09 -59.11
N ALA A 497 53.09 5.30 -60.19
CA ALA A 497 53.51 3.91 -60.27
C ALA A 497 55.05 3.74 -60.23
N PRO A 498 55.58 2.59 -59.79
CA PRO A 498 57.01 2.31 -59.84
C PRO A 498 57.44 1.88 -61.24
N VAL A 499 58.65 2.29 -61.64
CA VAL A 499 59.37 1.77 -62.81
C VAL A 499 60.52 0.92 -62.30
N SER A 500 60.61 -0.30 -62.87
CA SER A 500 61.65 -1.35 -62.78
C SER A 500 61.99 -1.90 -61.41
#